data_AF-A0A1V5U0M2-F1
#
_entry.id   AF-A0A1V5U0M2-F1
#
_cell.length_a   1.000
_cell.length_b   1.000
_cell.length_c   1.000
_cell.angle_alpha   90.00
_cell.angle_beta   90.00
_cell.angle_gamma   90.00
#
_symmetry.space_group_name_H-M   'P 1'
#
loop_
_entity.id
_entity.type
_entity.pdbx_description
1 polymer ?
#
loop_
_entity_poly.entity_id
_entity_poly.type
_entity_poly.pdbx_seq_one_letter_code
_entity_poly.pdbx_strand_id
1 'polypeptide(L)' 'MGCINRVGTEKPWNIGKFYGSSYFVNPRGEIIAQASEDNDELLISDINFDHIRQVRDLWQFYRDRRPETYGDLVELLP' A
#
# COMPACT_ATOMS: atom_id res chain seq x y z
N MET A 1 5.06 -0.69 -4.26
CA MET A 1 3.58 -0.64 -4.36
C MET A 1 3.18 0.82 -4.50
N GLY A 2 2.22 1.14 -5.36
CA GLY A 2 1.61 2.46 -5.42
C GLY A 2 0.21 2.42 -4.80
N CYS A 3 -0.08 3.33 -3.89
CA CYS A 3 -1.38 3.52 -3.27
C CYS A 3 -1.93 4.86 -3.75
N ILE A 4 -3.11 4.87 -4.35
CA ILE A 4 -3.71 6.07 -4.92
C ILE A 4 -5.03 6.33 -4.21
N ASN A 5 -5.19 7.56 -3.75
CA ASN A 5 -6.39 8.03 -3.10
C ASN A 5 -6.74 9.45 -3.56
N ARG A 6 -8.03 9.74 -3.56
CA ARG A 6 -8.62 10.99 -4.05
C ARG A 6 -8.37 12.14 -3.08
N VAL A 7 -8.44 13.39 -3.54
CA VAL A 7 -8.45 14.60 -2.71
C VAL A 7 -9.79 15.34 -2.77
N GLY A 8 -10.05 16.19 -1.77
CA GLY A 8 -11.16 17.15 -1.80
C GLY A 8 -12.52 16.58 -1.38
N THR A 9 -13.61 17.26 -1.76
CA THR A 9 -14.99 16.88 -1.44
C THR A 9 -15.84 16.83 -2.70
N GLU A 10 -16.81 15.91 -2.76
CA GLU A 10 -17.64 15.71 -3.95
C GLU A 10 -19.09 16.16 -3.73
N LYS A 11 -19.52 17.17 -4.48
CA LYS A 11 -20.91 17.63 -4.51
C LYS A 11 -21.78 16.73 -5.40
N PRO A 12 -23.09 16.62 -5.12
CA PRO A 12 -23.82 17.24 -4.01
C PRO A 12 -23.70 16.48 -2.68
N TRP A 13 -23.22 15.24 -2.71
CA TRP A 13 -23.38 14.28 -1.62
C TRP A 13 -22.51 14.59 -0.39
N ASN A 14 -21.36 15.25 -0.56
CA ASN A 14 -20.45 15.68 0.52
C ASN A 14 -20.24 14.62 1.62
N ILE A 15 -20.02 13.36 1.21
CA ILE A 15 -19.93 12.19 2.09
C ILE A 15 -18.66 12.13 2.96
N GLY A 16 -17.81 13.14 2.86
CA GLY A 16 -16.53 13.25 3.55
C GLY A 16 -15.49 13.99 2.71
N LYS A 17 -14.37 14.36 3.33
CA LYS A 17 -13.17 14.85 2.63
C LYS A 17 -12.28 13.66 2.31
N PHE A 18 -11.97 13.46 1.03
CA PHE A 18 -10.93 12.53 0.61
C PHE A 18 -9.56 13.13 0.95
N TYR A 19 -8.70 12.29 1.52
CA TYR A 19 -7.46 12.71 2.21
C TYR A 19 -6.19 12.46 1.40
N GLY A 20 -6.30 12.26 0.09
CA GLY A 20 -5.16 12.14 -0.82
C GLY A 20 -4.12 11.19 -0.26
N SER A 21 -2.92 11.73 -0.04
CA SER A 21 -1.80 10.98 0.54
C SER A 21 -1.46 9.76 -0.31
N SER A 22 -1.57 9.89 -1.64
CA SER A 22 -1.12 8.86 -2.56
C SER A 22 0.38 8.67 -2.40
N TYR A 23 0.89 7.44 -2.38
CA TYR A 23 2.30 7.17 -2.11
C TYR A 23 2.84 5.96 -2.85
N PHE A 24 4.17 5.94 -3.00
CA PHE A 24 4.94 4.75 -3.33
C PHE A 24 5.64 4.21 -2.09
N VAL A 25 5.54 2.91 -1.87
CA VAL A 25 6.24 2.19 -0.79
C VAL A 25 7.12 1.10 -1.37
N ASN A 26 8.34 0.97 -0.84
CA ASN A 26 9.31 -0.04 -1.28
C ASN A 26 9.10 -1.39 -0.56
N PRO A 27 9.79 -2.47 -0.95
CA PRO A 27 9.62 -3.78 -0.32
C PRO A 27 10.00 -3.86 1.17
N ARG A 28 10.74 -2.87 1.70
CA ARG A 28 11.05 -2.75 3.14
C ARG A 28 9.95 -2.06 3.94
N GLY A 29 8.89 -1.55 3.28
CA GLY A 29 7.83 -0.80 3.92
C GLY A 29 8.12 0.70 4.06
N GLU A 30 9.17 1.21 3.41
CA GLU A 30 9.51 2.64 3.46
C GLU A 30 8.73 3.40 2.39
N ILE A 31 8.11 4.52 2.77
CA ILE A 31 7.48 5.46 1.83
C ILE A 31 8.62 6.20 1.10
N ILE A 32 8.70 6.02 -0.22
CA ILE A 32 9.77 6.59 -1.05
C ILE A 32 9.34 7.84 -1.82
N ALA A 33 8.03 8.06 -1.93
CA ALA A 33 7.43 9.25 -2.49
C ALA A 33 5.98 9.35 -2.01
N GLN A 34 5.50 10.54 -1.67
CA GLN A 34 4.14 10.78 -1.18
C GLN A 34 3.63 12.14 -1.66
N ALA A 35 2.39 12.15 -2.14
CA ALA A 35 1.63 13.33 -2.54
C ALA A 35 0.94 13.97 -1.31
N SER A 36 0.48 15.21 -1.44
CA SER A 36 -0.25 15.88 -0.36
C SER A 36 -1.61 15.25 -0.06
N GLU A 37 -2.19 15.67 1.07
CA GLU A 37 -3.52 15.25 1.51
C GLU A 37 -4.65 15.85 0.65
N ASP A 38 -4.42 17.03 0.06
CA ASP A 38 -5.50 17.89 -0.40
C ASP A 38 -5.31 18.55 -1.77
N ASN A 39 -4.20 18.33 -2.47
CA ASN A 39 -3.97 18.88 -3.80
C ASN A 39 -3.96 17.80 -4.89
N ASP A 40 -4.45 18.19 -6.07
CA ASP A 40 -4.27 17.40 -7.28
C ASP A 40 -2.78 17.38 -7.65
N GLU A 41 -2.18 16.19 -7.68
CA GLU A 41 -0.74 16.03 -7.86
C GLU A 41 -0.38 14.87 -8.78
N LEU A 42 0.71 15.06 -9.54
CA LEU A 42 1.38 14.00 -10.27
C LEU A 42 2.60 13.54 -9.47
N LEU A 43 2.54 12.34 -8.92
CA LEU A 43 3.65 11.72 -8.20
C LEU A 43 4.39 10.74 -9.11
N ILE A 44 5.69 10.94 -9.28
CA ILE A 44 6.58 10.06 -10.06
C ILE A 44 7.68 9.54 -9.13
N SER A 45 8.02 8.26 -9.26
CA SER A 45 9.09 7.64 -8.48
C SER A 45 9.74 6.51 -9.28
N ASP A 46 11.08 6.42 -9.21
CA ASP A 46 11.84 5.33 -9.78
C ASP A 46 11.82 4.11 -8.86
N ILE A 47 11.50 2.94 -9.42
CA ILE A 47 11.41 1.69 -8.66
C ILE A 47 12.50 0.74 -9.13
N ASN A 48 13.43 0.41 -8.24
CA ASN A 48 14.39 -0.68 -8.47
C ASN A 48 13.77 -2.04 -8.11
N PHE A 49 13.53 -2.87 -9.12
CA PHE A 49 12.97 -4.21 -8.93
C PHE A 49 13.94 -5.21 -8.28
N ASP A 50 15.25 -4.98 -8.34
CA ASP A 50 16.25 -5.87 -7.72
C ASP A 50 16.10 -5.91 -6.19
N HIS A 51 15.62 -4.82 -5.58
CA HIS A 51 15.34 -4.74 -4.15
C HIS A 51 14.28 -5.76 -3.69
N ILE A 52 13.40 -6.21 -4.58
CA ILE A 52 12.40 -7.24 -4.26
C ILE A 52 13.09 -8.55 -3.90
N ARG A 53 14.06 -8.99 -4.70
CA ARG A 53 14.80 -10.24 -4.45
C ARG A 53 15.61 -10.13 -3.17
N GLN A 54 16.35 -9.03 -3.02
CA GLN A 54 17.14 -8.77 -1.81
C GLN A 54 16.32 -8.87 -0.53
N VAL A 55 15.13 -8.26 -0.49
CA VAL A 55 14.27 -8.30 0.70
C VAL A 55 13.66 -9.68 0.92
N ARG A 56 13.25 -10.40 -0.14
CA ARG A 56 12.72 -11.77 -0.03
C ARG A 56 13.77 -12.78 0.42
N ASP A 57 15.03 -12.59 0.03
CA ASP A 57 16.14 -13.44 0.45
C ASP A 57 16.56 -13.13 1.90
N LEU A 58 16.46 -11.87 2.32
CA LEU A 58 16.74 -11.47 3.69
C LEU A 58 15.64 -11.91 4.67
N TRP A 59 14.37 -11.70 4.30
CA TRP A 59 13.21 -12.03 5.12
C TRP A 59 12.53 -13.28 4.59
N GLN A 60 12.81 -14.40 5.28
CA GLN A 60 12.39 -15.74 4.89
C GLN A 60 10.90 -16.02 5.20
N PHE A 61 10.03 -15.00 5.10
CA PHE A 61 8.60 -15.14 5.35
C PHE A 61 7.96 -16.23 4.49
N TYR A 62 8.32 -16.36 3.21
CA TYR A 62 7.75 -17.40 2.36
C TYR A 62 8.11 -18.83 2.80
N ARG A 63 9.33 -19.03 3.32
CA ARG A 63 9.79 -20.32 3.85
C ARG A 63 9.14 -20.63 5.19
N ASP A 64 9.01 -19.63 6.05
CA ASP A 64 8.62 -19.80 7.45
C ASP A 64 7.09 -19.71 7.67
N ARG A 65 6.32 -19.34 6.64
CA ARG A 65 4.85 -19.39 6.68
C ARG A 65 4.36 -20.80 6.98
N ARG A 66 3.24 -20.89 7.70
CA ARG A 66 2.55 -22.14 8.06
C ARG A 66 1.11 -22.11 7.51
N PRO A 67 0.90 -22.22 6.18
CA PRO A 67 -0.43 -22.09 5.58
C PRO A 67 -1.48 -23.03 6.17
N GLU A 68 -1.06 -24.19 6.66
CA GLU A 68 -1.93 -25.17 7.30
C GLU A 68 -2.57 -24.68 8.61
N THR A 69 -2.02 -23.63 9.23
CA THR A 69 -2.58 -23.05 10.48
C THR A 69 -3.50 -21.85 10.22
N TYR A 70 -3.75 -21.48 8.96
CA TYR A 70 -4.53 -20.27 8.63
C TYR A 70 -6.01 -20.55 8.37
N GLY A 71 -6.51 -21.76 8.67
CA GLY A 71 -7.90 -22.16 8.46
C GLY A 71 -8.89 -21.18 9.07
N ASP A 72 -8.77 -20.92 10.37
CA ASP A 72 -9.66 -20.00 11.10
C ASP A 72 -9.65 -18.56 10.54
N LEU A 73 -8.55 -18.11 9.94
CA LEU A 73 -8.44 -16.76 9.36
C LEU A 73 -9.28 -16.58 8.09
N VAL A 74 -9.63 -17.68 7.42
CA VAL A 74 -10.41 -17.66 6.17
C VAL A 74 -11.84 -18.15 6.37
N GLU A 75 -12.23 -18.49 7.59
CA GLU A 75 -13.62 -18.84 7.91
C GLU A 75 -14.51 -17.59 7.84
N LEU A 76 -15.66 -17.73 7.17
CA LEU A 76 -16.74 -16.77 7.25
C LEU A 76 -17.46 -16.99 8.57
N LEU A 77 -17.22 -16.10 9.53
CA LEU A 77 -17.99 -16.07 10.78
C LEU A 77 -19.46 -15.73 10.47
N PRO A 78 -20.41 -16.35 11.20
CA PRO A 78 -21.85 -16.16 11.00
C PRO A 78 -22.32 -14.71 11.26
#